data_AF-A0A139XIC6-F1
#
_entry.id   AF-A0A139XIC6-F1
#
_cell.length_a   1.000
_cell.length_b   1.000
_cell.length_c   1.000
_cell.angle_alpha   90.00
_cell.angle_beta   90.00
_cell.angle_gamma   90.00
#
_symmetry.space_group_name_H-M   'P 1'
#
loop_
_entity.id
_entity.type
_entity.pdbx_description
1 polymer ?
#
loop_
_entity_poly.entity_id
_entity_poly.type
_entity_poly.pdbx_seq_one_letter_code
_entity_poly.pdbx_strand_id
1 'polypeptide(L)'
;MGMAAMAHALWGYVLRHSGKHPQWFNRDRFVLSNGHACALLYSMLHLTGYDMSLEDLRQFRQLHSKTPGHPEAHYAAGIETTTGEDGFLRRRRSRPPAAQA
;
A
#
# COMPACT_ATOMS: atom_id res chain seq x y z
N MET A 1 12.78 -10.53 -0.78
CA MET A 1 12.44 -11.58 -1.78
C MET A 1 11.85 -12.84 -1.15
N GLY A 2 12.23 -13.25 0.08
CA GLY A 2 11.76 -14.52 0.67
C GLY A 2 10.24 -14.69 0.88
N MET A 3 9.46 -13.61 0.96
CA MET A 3 8.00 -13.68 1.18
C MET A 3 7.17 -13.83 -0.10
N ALA A 4 7.78 -13.92 -1.28
CA ALA A 4 7.06 -13.95 -2.55
C ALA A 4 6.16 -15.20 -2.70
N ALA A 5 6.67 -16.38 -2.38
CA ALA A 5 5.90 -17.63 -2.44
C ALA A 5 4.72 -17.62 -1.46
N MET A 6 4.93 -17.10 -0.25
CA MET A 6 3.89 -16.98 0.77
C MET A 6 2.81 -15.99 0.35
N ALA A 7 3.19 -14.83 -0.21
CA ALA A 7 2.23 -13.85 -0.70
C ALA A 7 1.42 -14.40 -1.89
N HIS A 8 2.06 -15.13 -2.82
CA HIS A 8 1.35 -15.77 -3.93
C HIS A 8 0.35 -16.83 -3.43
N ALA A 9 0.75 -17.67 -2.46
CA ALA A 9 -0.15 -18.65 -1.86
C ALA A 9 -1.34 -17.99 -1.15
N LEU A 10 -1.09 -16.91 -0.40
CA LEU A 10 -2.11 -16.17 0.31
C LEU A 10 -3.11 -15.49 -0.65
N TRP A 11 -2.63 -14.67 -1.60
CA TRP A 11 -3.50 -13.93 -2.53
C TRP A 11 -4.16 -14.80 -3.58
N GLY A 12 -3.52 -15.89 -3.98
CA GLY A 12 -4.02 -16.79 -5.02
C GLY A 12 -5.08 -17.78 -4.53
N TYR A 13 -4.98 -18.25 -3.28
CA TYR A 13 -5.79 -19.38 -2.81
C TYR A 13 -6.62 -19.10 -1.55
N VAL A 14 -6.24 -18.13 -0.72
CA VAL A 14 -6.86 -17.93 0.60
C VAL A 14 -7.64 -16.62 0.67
N LEU A 15 -7.04 -15.53 0.19
CA LEU A 15 -7.56 -14.18 0.38
C LEU A 15 -8.81 -13.95 -0.48
N ARG A 16 -9.91 -13.54 0.14
CA ARG A 16 -11.12 -13.08 -0.56
C ARG A 16 -11.00 -11.61 -0.89
N HIS A 17 -10.51 -11.31 -2.08
CA HIS A 17 -10.35 -9.95 -2.57
C HIS A 17 -10.87 -9.81 -4.00
N SER A 18 -11.00 -8.56 -4.46
CA SER A 18 -11.38 -8.26 -5.83
C SER A 18 -10.66 -7.00 -6.27
N GLY A 19 -9.75 -7.13 -7.24
CA GLY A 19 -9.05 -5.98 -7.83
C GLY A 19 -10.01 -5.00 -8.51
N LYS A 20 -11.15 -5.50 -9.03
CA LYS A 20 -12.21 -4.67 -9.64
C LYS A 20 -13.08 -3.95 -8.60
N HIS A 21 -13.24 -4.53 -7.41
CA HIS A 21 -14.05 -3.99 -6.33
C HIS A 21 -13.25 -3.87 -5.03
N PRO A 22 -12.27 -2.95 -4.98
CA PRO A 22 -11.37 -2.79 -3.84
C PRO A 22 -12.07 -2.26 -2.58
N GLN A 23 -13.30 -1.73 -2.70
CA GLN A 23 -14.10 -1.24 -1.57
C GLN A 23 -15.18 -2.22 -1.11
N TRP A 24 -15.17 -3.46 -1.61
CA TRP A 24 -16.12 -4.48 -1.20
C TRP A 24 -16.07 -4.72 0.31
N PHE A 25 -17.22 -4.55 0.98
CA PHE A 25 -17.29 -4.57 2.45
C PHE A 25 -16.85 -5.89 3.09
N ASN A 26 -17.16 -7.03 2.48
CA ASN A 26 -16.88 -8.36 3.03
C ASN A 26 -15.59 -8.99 2.48
N ARG A 27 -14.66 -8.15 1.99
CA ARG A 27 -13.35 -8.61 1.54
C ARG A 27 -12.41 -8.79 2.72
N ASP A 28 -11.46 -9.69 2.55
CA ASP A 28 -10.37 -9.83 3.50
C ASP A 28 -9.45 -8.61 3.43
N ARG A 29 -8.95 -8.19 4.60
CA ARG A 29 -8.05 -7.05 4.73
C ARG A 29 -6.62 -7.56 4.86
N PHE A 30 -5.79 -7.21 3.90
CA PHE A 30 -4.36 -7.51 3.96
C PHE A 30 -3.59 -6.29 4.49
N VAL A 31 -2.80 -6.48 5.55
CA VAL A 31 -1.96 -5.44 6.14
C VAL A 31 -0.51 -5.89 6.10
N LEU A 32 0.32 -5.15 5.37
CA LEU A 32 1.77 -5.36 5.34
C LEU A 32 2.43 -4.53 6.43
N SER A 33 2.65 -5.12 7.61
CA SER A 33 3.31 -4.39 8.71
C SER A 33 4.75 -3.97 8.38
N ASN A 34 5.46 -4.74 7.55
CA ASN A 34 6.82 -4.41 7.12
C ASN A 34 6.77 -3.45 5.91
N GLY A 35 6.72 -2.14 6.18
CA GLY A 35 6.64 -1.10 5.16
C GLY A 35 7.78 -1.13 4.13
N HIS A 36 8.94 -1.69 4.47
CA HIS A 36 10.07 -1.83 3.54
C HIS A 36 9.83 -2.87 2.43
N ALA A 37 8.90 -3.81 2.65
CA ALA A 37 8.50 -4.79 1.64
C ALA A 37 7.43 -4.26 0.68
N CYS A 38 7.31 -2.94 0.52
CA CYS A 38 6.32 -2.27 -0.33
C CYS A 38 6.30 -2.75 -1.79
N ALA A 39 7.48 -3.08 -2.35
CA ALA A 39 7.59 -3.62 -3.70
C ALA A 39 6.81 -4.93 -3.88
N LEU A 40 6.72 -5.77 -2.84
CA LEU A 40 5.93 -7.01 -2.87
C LEU A 40 4.43 -6.71 -2.94
N LEU A 41 3.96 -5.76 -2.14
CA LEU A 41 2.57 -5.35 -2.13
C LEU A 41 2.15 -4.77 -3.50
N TYR A 42 2.95 -3.85 -4.06
CA TYR A 42 2.64 -3.26 -5.36
C TYR A 42 2.62 -4.29 -6.48
N SER A 43 3.55 -5.25 -6.45
CA SER A 43 3.58 -6.36 -7.41
C SER A 43 2.32 -7.21 -7.32
N MET A 44 1.88 -7.55 -6.10
CA MET A 44 0.65 -8.33 -5.90
C MET A 44 -0.60 -7.57 -6.35
N LEU A 45 -0.71 -6.27 -6.04
CA LEU A 45 -1.83 -5.43 -6.48
C LEU A 45 -1.93 -5.37 -8.02
N HIS A 46 -0.79 -5.20 -8.70
CA HIS A 46 -0.74 -5.21 -10.16
C HIS A 46 -1.19 -6.56 -10.74
N LEU A 47 -0.63 -7.67 -10.23
CA LEU A 47 -0.94 -9.02 -10.71
C LEU A 47 -2.39 -9.44 -10.44
N THR A 48 -2.98 -8.94 -9.36
CA THR A 48 -4.37 -9.26 -8.97
C THR A 48 -5.41 -8.36 -9.60
N GLY A 49 -4.99 -7.44 -10.48
CA GLY A 49 -5.88 -6.62 -11.29
C GLY A 49 -6.50 -5.44 -10.54
N TYR A 50 -5.81 -4.91 -9.53
CA TYR A 50 -6.14 -3.60 -8.96
C TYR A 50 -5.79 -2.49 -9.94
N ASP A 51 -6.21 -1.25 -9.63
CA ASP A 51 -5.82 -0.03 -10.35
C ASP A 51 -4.34 0.33 -10.13
N MET A 52 -3.46 -0.58 -10.53
CA MET A 52 -2.02 -0.45 -10.51
C MET A 52 -1.47 -0.89 -11.86
N SER A 53 -0.95 0.06 -12.64
CA SER A 53 -0.39 -0.23 -13.95
C SER A 53 1.10 -0.62 -13.85
N LEU A 54 1.63 -1.19 -14.92
CA LEU A 54 3.07 -1.46 -15.02
C LEU A 54 3.88 -0.15 -15.04
N GLU A 55 3.31 0.94 -15.57
CA GLU A 55 3.96 2.25 -15.58
C GLU A 55 4.06 2.82 -14.16
N ASP A 56 3.03 2.63 -13.33
CA ASP A 56 3.10 3.00 -11.91
C ASP A 56 4.25 2.27 -11.21
N LEU A 57 4.43 0.97 -11.48
CA LEU A 57 5.55 0.20 -10.92
C LEU A 57 6.93 0.69 -11.39
N ARG A 58 7.03 1.26 -12.60
CA ARG A 58 8.27 1.86 -13.10
C ARG A 58 8.59 3.17 -12.41
N GLN A 59 7.57 3.92 -12.01
CA GLN A 59 7.69 5.17 -11.24
C GLN A 59 7.92 4.92 -9.75
N PHE A 60 8.47 3.76 -9.37
CA PHE A 60 8.77 3.42 -7.98
C PHE A 60 9.65 4.50 -7.32
N ARG A 61 9.19 5.01 -6.18
CA ARG A 61 9.86 6.08 -5.39
C ARG A 61 10.04 7.41 -6.13
N GLN A 62 9.30 7.64 -7.22
CA GLN A 62 9.29 8.92 -7.91
C GLN A 62 8.27 9.88 -7.29
N LEU A 63 8.54 11.19 -7.43
CA LEU A 63 7.66 12.25 -6.94
C LEU A 63 6.29 12.14 -7.63
N HIS A 64 5.21 12.22 -6.83
CA HIS A 64 3.81 12.08 -7.30
C HIS A 64 3.42 10.70 -7.89
N SER A 65 4.24 9.66 -7.70
CA SER A 65 3.89 8.30 -8.11
C SER A 65 2.84 7.66 -7.18
N LYS A 66 2.06 6.71 -7.73
CA LYS A 66 1.18 5.82 -6.93
C LYS A 66 1.95 4.77 -6.12
N THR A 67 3.27 4.68 -6.31
CA THR A 67 4.16 3.70 -5.68
C THR A 67 5.25 4.40 -4.83
N PRO A 68 4.86 5.06 -3.72
CA PRO A 68 5.79 5.65 -2.78
C PRO A 68 6.71 4.60 -2.15
N GLY A 69 7.81 5.05 -1.53
CA GLY A 69 8.75 4.15 -0.83
C GLY A 69 8.14 3.39 0.35
N HIS A 70 6.95 3.78 0.79
CA HIS A 70 6.15 3.22 1.88
C HIS A 70 4.68 3.22 1.45
N PRO A 71 3.91 2.13 1.62
CA PRO A 71 2.52 2.07 1.21
C PRO A 71 1.71 3.19 1.89
N GLU A 72 0.91 3.92 1.10
CA GLU A 72 0.03 4.99 1.59
C GLU A 72 -1.41 4.69 1.19
N ALA A 73 -2.33 4.61 2.17
CA ALA A 73 -3.71 4.18 1.96
C ALA A 73 -4.54 5.09 1.02
N HIS A 74 -4.08 6.32 0.79
CA HIS A 74 -4.80 7.31 -0.01
C HIS A 74 -4.41 7.32 -1.50
N TYR A 75 -3.30 6.69 -1.88
CA TYR A 75 -2.75 6.81 -3.24
C TYR A 75 -3.10 5.64 -4.17
N ALA A 76 -3.32 4.44 -3.64
CA ALA A 76 -3.63 3.27 -4.45
C ALA A 76 -4.75 2.43 -3.84
N ALA A 77 -5.68 2.01 -4.69
CA ALA A 77 -6.76 1.12 -4.29
C ALA A 77 -6.20 -0.25 -3.88
N GLY A 78 -6.61 -0.76 -2.72
CA GLY A 78 -6.13 -2.04 -2.17
C GLY A 78 -5.04 -1.91 -1.10
N ILE A 79 -4.54 -0.70 -0.81
CA ILE A 79 -3.71 -0.43 0.36
C ILE A 79 -4.61 -0.09 1.56
N GLU A 80 -4.70 -1.00 2.53
CA GLU A 80 -5.59 -0.81 3.69
C GLU A 80 -5.11 0.26 4.67
N THR A 81 -3.79 0.39 4.82
CA THR A 81 -3.20 1.29 5.81
C THR A 81 -1.88 1.83 5.29
N THR A 82 -1.56 3.05 5.71
CA THR A 82 -0.24 3.64 5.49
C THR A 82 0.77 2.98 6.43
N THR A 83 1.88 2.47 5.89
CA THR A 83 2.94 1.81 6.67
C THR A 83 4.30 2.34 6.23
N GLY A 84 5.15 2.80 7.14
CA GLY A 84 6.48 3.32 6.72
C GLY A 84 7.41 3.88 7.78
N GLU A 85 7.02 3.76 9.04
CA GLU A 85 7.84 4.01 10.21
C GLU A 85 7.38 2.96 11.23
N ASP A 86 8.29 2.43 12.05
CA ASP A 86 8.01 1.36 13.04
C ASP A 86 7.03 1.76 14.16
N GLY A 87 5.99 2.53 13.86
CA GLY A 87 4.98 2.96 14.80
C GLY A 87 3.89 3.74 14.08
N PHE A 88 2.70 3.15 14.05
CA PHE A 88 1.39 3.69 13.67
C PHE A 88 0.98 5.01 14.40
N LEU A 89 1.89 5.79 15.01
CA LEU A 89 1.53 6.86 15.95
C LEU A 89 2.47 8.09 15.92
N ARG A 90 2.74 8.67 14.75
CA ARG A 90 3.00 10.12 14.71
C ARG A 90 1.71 10.87 14.40
N ARG A 91 1.05 11.27 15.51
CA ARG A 91 0.12 12.41 15.52
C ARG A 91 0.64 13.47 14.56
N ARG A 92 -0.21 13.95 13.64
CA ARG A 92 0.00 15.26 13.02
C ARG A 92 0.31 16.23 14.15
N ARG A 93 1.58 16.62 14.33
CA ARG A 93 1.90 17.81 15.10
C ARG A 93 1.25 18.94 14.32
N SER A 94 0.11 19.40 14.82
CA SER A 94 -0.44 20.70 14.49
C SER A 94 0.71 21.70 14.60
N ARG A 95 1.19 22.17 13.46
CA ARG A 95 2.13 23.28 13.38
C ARG A 95 1.42 24.47 14.04
N PRO A 96 1.94 25.06 15.13
CA PRO A 96 1.35 26.28 15.65
C PRO A 96 1.45 27.36 14.55
N PRO A 97 0.43 28.23 14.40
CA PRO A 97 0.49 29.31 13.44
C PRO A 97 1.69 30.19 13.76
N ALA A 98 2.51 30.49 12.75
CA ALA A 98 3.58 31.45 12.87
C ALA A 98 2.96 32.80 13.23
N ALA A 99 3.15 33.23 14.47
CA ALA A 99 2.89 34.60 14.87
C ALA A 99 3.86 35.50 14.09
N GLN A 100 3.30 36.29 13.18
CA GLN A 100 3.97 37.42 12.56
C GLN A 100 4.27 38.44 13.65
N ALA A 101 5.52 38.87 13.74
CA ALA A 101 5.98 40.06 14.45
C ALA A 101 7.04 40.73 13.58
#